data_AF-A0A350BLQ6-F1
#
_entry.id   AF-A0A350BLQ6-F1
#
_cell.length_a   1.000
_cell.length_b   1.000
_cell.length_c   1.000
_cell.angle_alpha   90.00
_cell.angle_beta   90.00
_cell.angle_gamma   90.00
#
_symmetry.space_group_name_H-M   'P 1'
#
loop_
_entity.id
_entity.type
_entity.pdbx_description
1 polymer ?
#
loop_
_entity_poly.entity_id
_entity_poly.type
_entity_poly.pdbx_seq_one_letter_code
_entity_poly.pdbx_strand_id
1 'polypeptide(L)'
;MKTTTCILTLFVALLSAGCSSSTEEPTEPKILSEPSELSSSRFAVNAVQLMWKDNSNSEDSFAIERRRGSAKFTQVLFVPSDVTVAIDSIGLTPDSTYTYRVRALRFIETSPFSNTTSIDLSLPFP
;
A
#
# COMPACT_ATOMS: atom_id res chain seq x y z
N MET A 1 18.52 14.78 2.67
CA MET A 1 19.76 15.25 3.33
C MET A 1 19.42 16.54 4.06
N LYS A 2 19.59 16.56 5.38
CA LYS A 2 19.27 17.72 6.25
C LYS A 2 20.26 18.85 5.98
N THR A 3 19.79 20.09 5.85
CA THR A 3 20.62 21.27 6.12
C THR A 3 19.78 22.43 6.64
N THR A 4 20.02 22.73 7.91
CA THR A 4 19.63 23.94 8.64
C THR A 4 20.42 25.14 8.11
N THR A 5 19.77 26.29 7.91
CA THR A 5 20.42 27.61 7.95
C THR A 5 19.38 28.65 8.36
N CYS A 6 19.60 29.26 9.53
CA CYS A 6 18.83 30.38 10.06
C CYS A 6 19.60 31.66 9.69
N ILE A 7 19.02 32.54 8.86
CA ILE A 7 19.57 33.87 8.58
C ILE A 7 18.55 34.90 9.07
N LEU A 8 19.01 35.73 10.00
CA LEU A 8 18.30 36.83 10.61
C LEU A 8 18.27 38.02 9.62
N THR A 9 17.13 38.27 8.97
CA THR A 9 16.92 39.45 8.11
C THR A 9 15.76 40.30 8.61
N LEU A 10 16.05 41.59 8.72
CA LEU A 10 15.21 42.71 9.14
C LEU A 10 13.95 42.81 8.26
N PHE A 11 12.75 42.65 8.83
CA PHE A 11 11.48 42.79 8.10
C PHE A 11 11.06 44.26 8.00
N VAL A 12 11.15 44.82 6.80
CA VAL A 12 10.41 46.03 6.40
C VAL A 12 9.04 45.57 5.88
N ALA A 13 7.96 45.97 6.55
CA ALA A 13 6.60 45.70 6.08
C ALA A 13 6.26 46.62 4.91
N LEU A 14 6.18 46.04 3.70
CA LEU A 14 5.52 46.64 2.55
C LEU A 14 4.34 45.74 2.18
N LEU A 15 3.12 46.30 2.17
CA LEU A 15 1.96 45.63 1.60
C LEU A 15 2.18 45.46 0.09
N SER A 16 2.34 44.22 -0.35
CA SER A 16 2.02 43.82 -1.71
C SER A 16 1.31 42.48 -1.62
N ALA A 17 0.09 42.41 -2.16
CA ALA A 17 -0.62 41.16 -2.39
C ALA A 17 0.27 40.24 -3.23
N GLY A 18 1.01 39.34 -2.58
CA GLY A 18 1.69 38.25 -3.24
C GLY A 18 0.62 37.24 -3.62
N CYS A 19 0.14 37.31 -4.85
CA CYS A 19 -0.64 36.23 -5.44
C CYS A 19 0.24 34.97 -5.38
N SER A 20 -0.11 34.01 -4.52
CA SER A 20 0.50 32.68 -4.55
C SER A 20 0.10 32.03 -5.87
N SER A 21 0.91 32.21 -6.90
CA SER A 21 0.83 31.40 -8.11
C SER A 21 1.37 30.03 -7.75
N SER A 22 0.50 29.12 -7.31
CA SER A 22 0.80 27.70 -7.33
C SER A 22 1.09 27.33 -8.78
N THR A 23 2.34 27.00 -9.07
CA THR A 23 2.70 26.32 -10.30
C THR A 23 2.02 24.95 -10.25
N GLU A 24 0.85 24.81 -10.89
CA GLU A 24 0.28 23.49 -11.18
C GLU A 24 1.25 22.80 -12.15
N GLU A 25 2.01 21.84 -11.63
CA GLU A 25 2.64 20.80 -12.45
C GLU A 25 1.54 20.17 -13.32
N PRO A 26 1.81 19.77 -14.58
CA PRO A 26 0.80 19.15 -15.43
C PRO A 26 0.17 17.98 -14.69
N THR A 27 -1.10 18.13 -14.28
CA THR A 27 -1.78 17.13 -13.45
C THR A 27 -2.05 15.91 -14.30
N GLU A 28 -1.24 14.87 -14.13
CA GLU A 28 -1.62 13.53 -14.56
C GLU A 28 -3.00 13.20 -13.96
N PRO A 29 -3.94 12.63 -14.73
CA PRO A 29 -5.25 12.27 -14.20
C PRO A 29 -5.10 11.32 -13.00
N LYS A 30 -5.64 11.74 -11.85
CA LYS A 30 -5.63 10.97 -10.60
C LYS A 30 -6.71 9.86 -10.66
N ILE A 31 -6.33 8.59 -10.77
CA ILE A 31 -7.22 7.42 -10.96
C ILE A 31 -7.00 6.39 -9.84
N LEU A 32 -8.10 5.82 -9.32
CA LEU A 32 -8.10 4.75 -8.32
C LEU A 32 -8.26 3.39 -8.99
N SER A 33 -7.15 2.84 -9.48
CA SER A 33 -7.13 1.56 -10.21
C SER A 33 -6.90 0.37 -9.29
N GLU A 34 -7.29 -0.84 -9.74
CA GLU A 34 -6.97 -2.07 -9.03
C GLU A 34 -5.46 -2.39 -9.09
N PRO A 35 -4.86 -2.91 -8.00
CA PRO A 35 -3.53 -3.51 -8.07
C PRO A 35 -3.53 -4.72 -8.99
N SER A 36 -2.38 -5.05 -9.58
CA SER A 36 -2.22 -6.24 -10.43
C SER A 36 -0.99 -7.05 -10.05
N GLU A 37 -0.78 -8.19 -10.70
CA GLU A 37 0.42 -9.02 -10.54
C GLU A 37 0.68 -9.44 -9.08
N LEU A 38 -0.38 -9.61 -8.29
CA LEU A 38 -0.25 -10.05 -6.90
C LEU A 38 0.38 -11.44 -6.85
N SER A 39 1.48 -11.54 -6.12
CA SER A 39 2.22 -12.77 -5.85
C SER A 39 2.47 -12.92 -4.35
N SER A 40 2.58 -14.18 -3.90
CA SER A 40 2.89 -14.52 -2.52
C SER A 40 4.05 -15.51 -2.46
N SER A 41 4.96 -15.30 -1.51
CA SER A 41 6.05 -16.22 -1.21
C SER A 41 6.16 -16.45 0.29
N ARG A 42 6.74 -17.59 0.69
CA ARG A 42 6.97 -17.89 2.10
C ARG A 42 8.15 -17.06 2.58
N PHE A 43 7.91 -16.21 3.58
CA PHE A 43 8.96 -15.41 4.21
C PHE A 43 9.53 -16.09 5.46
N ALA A 44 8.67 -16.75 6.23
CA ALA A 44 9.03 -17.59 7.37
C ALA A 44 7.98 -18.70 7.58
N VAL A 45 8.17 -19.55 8.59
CA VAL A 45 7.23 -20.65 8.93
C VAL A 45 5.78 -20.15 9.11
N ASN A 46 5.63 -18.96 9.68
CA ASN A 46 4.35 -18.29 9.94
C ASN A 46 4.31 -16.87 9.34
N ALA A 47 5.03 -16.63 8.25
CA ALA A 47 5.01 -15.33 7.57
C ALA A 47 4.99 -15.47 6.05
N VAL A 48 4.17 -14.66 5.40
CA VAL A 48 4.02 -14.60 3.95
C VAL A 48 4.42 -13.21 3.49
N GLN A 49 5.29 -13.14 2.48
CA GLN A 49 5.58 -11.91 1.75
C GLN A 49 4.61 -11.81 0.58
N LEU A 50 4.06 -10.62 0.39
CA LEU A 50 3.18 -10.25 -0.70
C LEU A 50 3.84 -9.15 -1.52
N MET A 51 3.75 -9.27 -2.84
CA MET A 51 4.21 -8.26 -3.79
C MET A 51 3.15 -8.06 -4.86
N TRP A 52 2.91 -6.82 -5.25
CA TRP A 52 1.98 -6.47 -6.32
C TRP A 52 2.49 -5.28 -7.13
N LYS A 53 1.85 -5.03 -8.27
CA LYS A 53 2.02 -3.83 -9.06
C LYS A 53 0.98 -2.80 -8.66
N ASP A 54 1.46 -1.58 -8.40
CA ASP A 54 0.60 -0.42 -8.25
C ASP A 54 0.20 0.12 -9.63
N ASN A 55 -1.11 0.32 -9.82
CA ASN A 55 -1.68 0.93 -11.02
C ASN A 55 -2.51 2.17 -10.68
N SER A 56 -2.55 2.56 -9.41
CA SER A 56 -3.25 3.71 -8.90
C SER A 56 -2.21 4.82 -8.64
N ASN A 57 -2.60 6.06 -8.90
CA ASN A 57 -1.84 7.25 -8.54
C ASN A 57 -2.68 8.16 -7.63
N SER A 58 -3.75 7.60 -7.07
CA SER A 58 -4.76 8.34 -6.33
C SER A 58 -5.04 7.87 -4.92
N GLU A 59 -4.55 6.70 -4.57
CA GLU A 59 -4.79 6.00 -3.33
C GLU A 59 -4.08 6.64 -2.16
N ASP A 60 -4.67 6.48 -0.98
CA ASP A 60 -4.05 6.83 0.30
C ASP A 60 -3.38 5.59 0.94
N SER A 61 -3.83 4.39 0.55
CA SER A 61 -3.37 3.12 1.11
C SER A 61 -3.81 1.92 0.27
N PHE A 62 -3.22 0.76 0.55
CA PHE A 62 -3.71 -0.55 0.11
C PHE A 62 -4.25 -1.36 1.29
N ALA A 63 -5.41 -1.99 1.09
CA ALA A 63 -5.92 -3.01 1.99
C ALA A 63 -5.61 -4.41 1.46
N ILE A 64 -5.05 -5.23 2.33
CA ILE A 64 -4.75 -6.63 2.06
C ILE A 64 -5.77 -7.48 2.79
N GLU A 65 -6.46 -8.33 2.04
CA GLU A 65 -7.36 -9.32 2.59
C GLU A 65 -6.82 -10.73 2.43
N ARG A 66 -7.07 -11.55 3.44
CA ARG A 66 -6.66 -12.94 3.53
C ARG A 66 -7.87 -13.80 3.89
N ARG A 67 -7.93 -15.02 3.35
CA ARG A 67 -8.74 -16.12 3.87
C ARG A 67 -7.89 -17.36 4.11
N ARG A 68 -8.31 -18.21 5.05
CA ARG A 68 -7.75 -19.55 5.27
C ARG A 68 -8.67 -20.59 4.63
N GLY A 69 -8.15 -21.42 3.74
CA GLY A 69 -8.94 -22.41 3.00
C GLY A 69 -10.15 -21.78 2.30
N SER A 70 -11.36 -22.29 2.59
CA SER A 70 -12.63 -21.82 2.02
C SER A 70 -13.35 -20.74 2.85
N ALA A 71 -12.70 -20.21 3.90
CA ALA A 71 -13.29 -19.16 4.73
C ALA A 71 -13.56 -17.87 3.94
N LYS A 72 -14.29 -16.94 4.56
CA LYS A 72 -14.47 -15.58 4.02
C LYS A 72 -13.15 -14.82 4.08
N PHE A 73 -12.96 -13.90 3.13
CA PHE A 73 -11.87 -12.93 3.21
C PHE A 73 -12.07 -11.99 4.39
N THR A 74 -10.98 -11.71 5.07
CA THR A 74 -10.89 -10.75 6.16
C THR A 74 -9.72 -9.84 5.89
N GLN A 75 -9.87 -8.55 6.16
CA GLN A 75 -8.78 -7.61 6.07
C GLN A 75 -7.77 -7.87 7.18
N VAL A 76 -6.49 -7.98 6.81
CA VAL A 76 -5.41 -8.33 7.74
C VAL A 76 -4.35 -7.24 7.85
N LEU A 77 -4.16 -6.43 6.82
CA LEU A 77 -3.17 -5.37 6.80
C LEU A 77 -3.67 -4.15 6.03
N PHE A 78 -3.09 -3.00 6.40
CA PHE A 78 -3.02 -1.80 5.58
C PHE A 78 -1.56 -1.46 5.34
N VAL A 79 -1.24 -0.99 4.14
CA VAL A 79 0.03 -0.32 3.87
C VAL A 79 -0.24 1.08 3.29
N PRO A 80 0.65 2.06 3.52
CA PRO A 80 0.53 3.40 2.93
C PRO A 80 0.48 3.38 1.38
N SER A 81 0.16 4.52 0.78
CA SER A 81 0.26 4.74 -0.68
C SER A 81 1.64 4.37 -1.21
N ASP A 82 1.71 4.02 -2.49
CA ASP A 82 2.94 3.66 -3.21
C ASP A 82 3.72 2.43 -2.66
N VAL A 83 3.28 1.83 -1.56
CA VAL A 83 3.89 0.61 -1.01
C VAL A 83 3.36 -0.59 -1.78
N THR A 84 4.28 -1.36 -2.36
CA THR A 84 3.99 -2.51 -3.23
C THR A 84 4.44 -3.86 -2.65
N VAL A 85 4.94 -3.86 -1.41
CA VAL A 85 5.42 -5.05 -0.71
C VAL A 85 4.92 -5.03 0.74
N ALA A 86 4.40 -6.18 1.21
CA ALA A 86 3.96 -6.35 2.58
C ALA A 86 4.38 -7.72 3.14
N ILE A 87 4.51 -7.80 4.46
CA ILE A 87 4.72 -9.06 5.18
C ILE A 87 3.55 -9.28 6.12
N ASP A 88 2.81 -10.37 5.90
CA ASP A 88 1.79 -10.84 6.82
C ASP A 88 2.36 -11.93 7.73
N SER A 89 2.42 -11.64 9.03
CA SER A 89 2.99 -12.51 10.07
C SER A 89 2.04 -12.74 11.25
N ILE A 90 0.80 -12.21 11.19
CA ILE A 90 -0.14 -12.24 12.31
C ILE A 90 -1.26 -13.27 12.05
N GLY A 91 -1.39 -14.23 12.96
CA GLY A 91 -2.46 -15.24 12.90
C GLY A 91 -2.29 -16.27 11.78
N LEU A 92 -1.07 -16.44 11.24
CA LEU A 92 -0.76 -17.54 10.35
C LEU A 92 -0.40 -18.78 11.17
N THR A 93 -1.02 -19.90 10.83
CA THR A 93 -0.73 -21.21 11.37
C THR A 93 -0.01 -22.02 10.29
N PRO A 94 1.05 -22.77 10.63
CA PRO A 94 1.64 -23.76 9.74
C PRO A 94 0.60 -24.77 9.23
N ASP A 95 0.94 -25.50 8.17
CA ASP A 95 0.09 -26.54 7.59
C ASP A 95 -1.30 -26.02 7.20
N SER A 96 -1.32 -24.83 6.60
CA SER A 96 -2.55 -24.16 6.18
C SER A 96 -2.34 -23.41 4.88
N THR A 97 -3.36 -23.46 4.02
CA THR A 97 -3.40 -22.66 2.80
C THR A 97 -4.09 -21.33 3.04
N TYR A 98 -3.44 -20.26 2.59
CA TYR A 98 -3.96 -18.91 2.64
C TYR A 98 -4.12 -18.36 1.23
N THR A 99 -5.24 -17.68 0.97
CA THR A 99 -5.48 -16.93 -0.27
C THR A 99 -5.51 -15.45 0.05
N TYR A 100 -4.85 -14.64 -0.78
CA TYR A 100 -4.74 -13.20 -0.64
C TYR A 100 -5.35 -12.46 -1.82
N ARG A 101 -5.79 -11.23 -1.57
CA ARG A 101 -6.15 -10.22 -2.57
C ARG A 101 -5.86 -8.82 -2.01
N VAL A 102 -5.56 -7.86 -2.88
CA VAL A 102 -5.22 -6.49 -2.50
C VAL A 102 -6.12 -5.52 -3.25
N ARG A 103 -6.49 -4.40 -2.64
CA ARG A 103 -7.18 -3.28 -3.31
C ARG A 103 -6.64 -1.94 -2.84
N ALA A 104 -6.70 -0.94 -3.70
CA ALA A 104 -6.40 0.44 -3.38
C ALA A 104 -7.58 1.09 -2.64
N LEU A 105 -7.29 2.03 -1.76
CA LEU A 105 -8.25 2.76 -0.96
C LEU A 105 -7.98 4.26 -1.00
N ARG A 106 -9.05 5.05 -1.06
CA ARG A 106 -8.98 6.51 -0.99
C ARG A 106 -10.20 7.04 -0.23
N PHE A 107 -10.01 7.59 0.96
CA PHE A 107 -11.11 7.91 1.89
C PHE A 107 -12.11 6.74 2.07
N ILE A 108 -13.34 6.88 1.56
CA ILE A 108 -14.40 5.85 1.58
C ILE A 108 -14.46 5.03 0.29
N GLU A 109 -13.71 5.45 -0.74
CA GLU A 109 -13.67 4.81 -2.05
C GLU A 109 -12.67 3.66 -2.06
N THR A 110 -12.99 2.62 -2.83
CA THR A 110 -12.15 1.44 -2.97
C THR A 110 -12.06 1.04 -4.43
N SER A 111 -10.87 0.64 -4.90
CA SER A 111 -10.76 -0.03 -6.20
C SER A 111 -11.39 -1.42 -6.16
N PRO A 112 -11.60 -2.06 -7.33
CA PRO A 112 -11.69 -3.51 -7.40
C PRO A 112 -10.44 -4.19 -6.80
N PHE A 113 -10.57 -5.48 -6.49
CA PHE A 113 -9.44 -6.27 -5.99
C PHE A 113 -8.57 -6.77 -7.13
N SER A 114 -7.28 -6.92 -6.84
CA SER A 114 -6.31 -7.61 -7.68
C SER A 114 -6.71 -9.05 -8.01
N ASN A 115 -5.92 -9.70 -8.86
CA ASN A 115 -5.90 -11.17 -8.93
C ASN A 115 -5.67 -11.77 -7.52
N THR A 116 -6.17 -12.98 -7.32
CA THR A 116 -5.87 -13.73 -6.09
C THR A 116 -4.57 -14.52 -6.24
N THR A 117 -3.90 -14.74 -5.12
CA THR A 117 -2.76 -15.66 -5.03
C THR A 117 -2.95 -16.58 -3.82
N SER A 118 -2.46 -17.81 -3.89
CA SER A 118 -2.58 -18.78 -2.80
C SER A 118 -1.22 -19.38 -2.47
N ILE A 119 -0.99 -19.58 -1.18
CA ILE A 119 0.23 -20.19 -0.64
C ILE A 119 -0.11 -21.23 0.39
N ASP A 120 0.50 -22.40 0.27
CA ASP A 120 0.45 -23.44 1.28
C ASP A 120 1.61 -23.26 2.27
N LEU A 121 1.28 -23.14 3.55
CA LEU A 121 2.23 -23.07 4.65
C LEU A 121 2.60 -24.43 5.26
N SER A 122 2.30 -25.55 4.59
CA SER A 122 2.79 -26.87 4.98
C SER A 122 4.31 -26.91 5.09
N LEU A 123 4.84 -27.44 6.20
CA LEU A 123 6.29 -27.62 6.32
C LEU A 123 6.74 -28.74 5.38
N PRO A 124 7.86 -28.59 4.65
CA PRO A 124 8.45 -29.74 3.98
C PRO A 124 8.79 -30.79 5.05
N PHE A 125 8.34 -32.04 4.84
CA PHE A 125 8.69 -33.13 5.74
C PHE A 125 10.23 -33.26 5.82
N PRO A 126 10.80 -33.40 7.04
CA PRO A 126 12.22 -33.69 7.21
C PRO A 126 12.60 -35.09 6.69
#